data_AF-A0A183JLP5-F1
#
_entry.id   AF-A0A183JLP5-F1
#
_cell.length_a   1.000
_cell.length_b   1.000
_cell.length_c   1.000
_cell.angle_alpha   90.00
_cell.angle_beta   90.00
_cell.angle_gamma   90.00
#
_symmetry.space_group_name_H-M   'P 1'
#
loop_
_entity.id
_entity.type
_entity.pdbx_description
1 polymer ?
#
loop_
_entity_poly.entity_id
_entity_poly.type
_entity_poly.pdbx_seq_one_letter_code
_entity_poly.pdbx_strand_id
1 'polypeptide(L)'
;MSGDLEGCCRYSTSKAGMEGLDKATIMNIILENSKGSKFYENELRREKALRQQIEQKLKVIKSLTPAMLKSGELEADHILKDLGQKRRFSRIIVHVDMDAFYAAVEIRDQPELRHHPVAVGSNSMLVRFRKDYLLYIVW
;
A
#
# COMPACT_ATOMS: atom_id res chain seq x y z
N MET A 1 -8.57 -18.65 -8.78
CA MET A 1 -9.09 -17.30 -9.04
C MET A 1 -9.25 -16.61 -7.70
N SER A 2 -8.26 -15.82 -7.27
CA SER A 2 -8.39 -15.02 -6.05
C SER A 2 -9.32 -13.86 -6.34
N GLY A 3 -10.57 -13.95 -5.88
CA GLY A 3 -11.50 -12.83 -5.96
C GLY A 3 -10.96 -11.68 -5.11
N ASP A 4 -10.55 -10.59 -5.76
CA ASP A 4 -10.41 -9.31 -5.08
C ASP A 4 -11.79 -8.98 -4.51
N LEU A 5 -11.91 -9.03 -3.18
CA LEU A 5 -13.12 -8.64 -2.48
C LEU A 5 -13.45 -7.20 -2.86
N GLU A 6 -14.59 -7.03 -3.52
CA GLU A 6 -15.14 -5.73 -3.85
C GLU A 6 -15.36 -4.94 -2.56
N GLY A 7 -14.67 -3.80 -2.38
CA GLY A 7 -14.58 -3.22 -1.05
C GLY A 7 -13.65 -2.01 -0.90
N CYS A 8 -14.25 -1.00 -0.28
CA CYS A 8 -13.63 0.06 0.52
C CYS A 8 -12.76 -0.50 1.68
N CYS A 9 -11.83 0.30 2.21
CA CYS A 9 -10.98 -0.03 3.37
C CYS A 9 -10.07 -1.27 3.20
N ARG A 10 -9.38 -1.39 2.05
CA ARG A 10 -8.51 -2.55 1.78
C ARG A 10 -7.29 -2.58 2.70
N TYR A 11 -7.23 -3.60 3.56
CA TYR A 11 -6.02 -3.98 4.27
C TYR A 11 -4.91 -4.42 3.30
N SER A 12 -3.73 -3.79 3.38
CA SER A 12 -2.55 -4.17 2.59
C SER A 12 -1.56 -5.00 3.42
N THR A 13 -1.04 -6.07 2.79
CA THR A 13 0.07 -6.88 3.33
C THR A 13 1.44 -6.50 2.76
N SER A 14 1.56 -5.42 1.99
CA SER A 14 2.80 -5.02 1.30
C SER A 14 3.89 -4.42 2.21
N LYS A 15 3.80 -4.62 3.53
CA LYS A 15 4.67 -4.02 4.54
C LYS A 15 5.42 -5.13 5.29
N ALA A 16 6.69 -4.89 5.61
CA ALA A 16 7.51 -5.84 6.37
C ALA A 16 6.82 -6.28 7.67
N GLY A 17 6.93 -7.56 8.01
CA GLY A 17 6.30 -8.15 9.18
C GLY A 17 4.78 -8.38 9.06
N MET A 18 4.15 -8.17 7.89
CA MET A 18 2.71 -8.45 7.67
C MET A 18 2.41 -9.84 7.09
N GLU A 19 3.43 -10.69 6.98
CA GLU A 19 3.35 -12.07 6.51
C GLU A 19 2.55 -12.98 7.47
N GLY A 20 2.04 -14.11 6.96
CA GLY A 20 1.34 -15.14 7.75
C GLY A 20 -0.06 -14.76 8.28
N LEU A 21 -0.53 -13.52 8.11
CA LEU A 21 -1.83 -13.09 8.61
C LEU A 21 -3.01 -13.53 7.73
N ASP A 22 -4.11 -13.95 8.36
CA ASP A 22 -5.39 -14.18 7.71
C ASP A 22 -6.01 -12.85 7.24
N LYS A 23 -5.93 -12.62 5.93
CA LYS A 23 -6.47 -11.42 5.28
C LYS A 23 -8.00 -11.40 5.30
N ALA A 24 -8.67 -12.56 5.27
CA ALA A 24 -10.13 -12.61 5.21
C ALA A 24 -10.74 -12.13 6.53
N THR A 25 -10.26 -12.66 7.66
CA THR A 25 -10.69 -12.23 9.00
C THR A 25 -10.42 -10.74 9.23
N ILE A 26 -9.21 -10.24 8.87
CA ILE A 26 -8.87 -8.82 9.03
C ILE A 26 -9.77 -7.91 8.17
N MET A 27 -10.02 -8.28 6.91
CA MET A 27 -10.93 -7.54 6.04
C MET A 27 -12.36 -7.51 6.58
N ASN A 28 -12.85 -8.63 7.13
CA ASN A 28 -14.19 -8.69 7.71
C ASN A 28 -14.33 -7.74 8.91
N ILE A 29 -13.37 -7.77 9.85
CA ILE A 29 -13.35 -6.86 11.01
C ILE A 29 -13.34 -5.39 10.56
N ILE A 30 -12.51 -5.04 9.57
CA ILE A 30 -12.44 -3.68 9.03
C ILE A 30 -13.76 -3.27 8.37
N LEU A 31 -14.38 -4.17 7.59
CA LEU A 31 -15.65 -3.91 6.91
C LEU A 31 -16.79 -3.70 7.91
N GLU A 32 -16.91 -4.57 8.91
CA GLU A 32 -17.91 -4.47 9.98
C GLU A 32 -17.82 -3.14 10.74
N ASN A 33 -16.61 -2.69 11.06
CA ASN A 33 -16.38 -1.43 11.77
C ASN A 33 -16.45 -0.17 10.87
N SER A 34 -16.36 -0.31 9.55
CA SER A 34 -16.41 0.82 8.60
C SER A 34 -17.79 1.07 7.99
N LYS A 35 -18.60 0.02 7.84
CA LYS A 35 -19.84 0.03 7.06
C LYS A 35 -20.87 1.01 7.62
N GLY A 36 -21.48 1.80 6.74
CA GLY A 36 -22.46 2.84 7.11
C GLY A 36 -21.85 4.19 7.53
N SER A 37 -20.52 4.32 7.55
CA SER A 37 -19.86 5.62 7.74
C SER A 37 -19.83 6.44 6.44
N LYS A 38 -19.81 7.78 6.56
CA LYS A 38 -19.59 8.70 5.43
C LYS A 38 -18.26 8.45 4.72
N PHE A 39 -17.25 7.95 5.45
CA PHE A 39 -15.96 7.56 4.87
C PHE A 39 -16.15 6.36 3.93
N TYR A 40 -16.85 5.32 4.39
CA TYR A 40 -17.14 4.12 3.61
C TYR A 40 -17.92 4.42 2.33
N GLU A 41 -18.95 5.28 2.40
CA GLU A 41 -19.68 5.74 1.21
C GLU A 41 -18.80 6.47 0.20
N ASN A 42 -17.87 7.30 0.69
CA ASN A 42 -16.95 8.05 -0.17
C ASN A 42 -15.91 7.14 -0.84
N GLU A 43 -15.40 6.15 -0.14
CA GLU A 43 -14.49 5.15 -0.69
C GLU A 43 -15.18 4.23 -1.71
N LEU A 44 -16.45 3.83 -1.50
CA LEU A 44 -17.24 3.15 -2.53
C LEU A 44 -17.41 4.01 -3.80
N ARG A 45 -17.62 5.32 -3.65
CA ARG A 45 -17.67 6.27 -4.76
C ARG A 45 -16.33 6.34 -5.52
N ARG A 46 -15.21 6.35 -4.78
CA ARG A 46 -13.85 6.33 -5.35
C ARG A 46 -13.55 5.02 -6.07
N GLU A 47 -13.91 3.87 -5.50
CA GLU A 47 -13.75 2.56 -6.13
C GLU A 47 -14.53 2.47 -7.44
N LYS A 48 -15.79 2.95 -7.46
CA LYS A 48 -16.59 3.02 -8.70
C LYS A 48 -15.91 3.85 -9.78
N ALA A 49 -15.38 5.03 -9.44
CA ALA A 49 -14.67 5.89 -10.37
C ALA A 49 -13.36 5.24 -10.89
N LEU A 50 -12.60 4.58 -9.99
CA LEU A 50 -11.39 3.85 -10.36
C LEU A 50 -11.71 2.69 -11.33
N ARG A 51 -12.75 1.90 -11.07
CA ARG A 51 -13.19 0.82 -11.96
C ARG A 51 -13.60 1.32 -13.34
N GLN A 52 -14.30 2.47 -13.43
CA GLN A 52 -14.63 3.10 -14.70
C GLN A 52 -13.36 3.48 -15.49
N GLN A 53 -12.34 4.04 -14.83
CA GLN A 53 -11.05 4.33 -15.47
C GLN A 53 -10.31 3.05 -15.92
N ILE A 54 -10.36 1.97 -15.13
CA ILE A 54 -9.78 0.68 -15.51
C ILE A 54 -10.50 0.12 -16.74
N GLU A 55 -11.83 0.14 -16.77
CA GLU A 55 -12.61 -0.33 -17.92
C GLU A 55 -12.31 0.46 -19.20
N GLN A 56 -12.19 1.80 -19.09
CA GLN A 56 -11.78 2.67 -20.18
C GLN A 56 -10.38 2.31 -20.71
N LYS A 57 -9.38 2.15 -19.81
CA LYS A 57 -8.03 1.74 -20.20
C LYS A 57 -8.01 0.34 -20.84
N LEU A 58 -8.78 -0.61 -20.33
CA LEU A 58 -8.91 -1.94 -20.91
C LEU A 58 -9.56 -1.93 -22.31
N LYS A 59 -10.52 -1.02 -22.57
CA LYS A 59 -11.06 -0.80 -23.92
C LYS A 59 -10.01 -0.27 -24.88
N VAL A 60 -9.20 0.71 -24.45
CA VAL A 60 -8.08 1.24 -25.24
C VAL A 60 -7.08 0.12 -25.57
N ILE A 61 -6.64 -0.65 -24.57
CA ILE A 61 -5.71 -1.79 -24.76
C ILE A 61 -6.26 -2.80 -25.78
N LYS A 62 -7.55 -3.15 -25.70
CA LYS A 62 -8.21 -4.06 -26.64
C LYS A 62 -8.33 -3.51 -28.07
N SER A 63 -8.29 -2.20 -28.25
CA SER A 63 -8.33 -1.54 -29.57
C SER A 63 -6.95 -1.35 -30.22
N LEU A 64 -5.84 -1.67 -29.52
CA LEU A 64 -4.50 -1.51 -30.07
C LEU A 64 -4.24 -2.52 -31.19
N THR A 65 -3.77 -2.03 -32.33
CA THR A 65 -3.34 -2.88 -33.44
C THR A 65 -1.88 -3.32 -33.25
N PRO A 66 -1.44 -4.45 -33.84
CA PRO A 66 -0.05 -4.88 -33.80
C PRO A 66 0.94 -3.84 -34.34
N ALA A 67 0.53 -3.01 -35.31
CA ALA A 67 1.35 -1.91 -35.82
C ALA A 67 1.55 -0.79 -34.80
N MET A 68 0.50 -0.43 -34.05
CA MET A 68 0.58 0.56 -32.96
C MET A 68 1.46 0.06 -31.82
N LEU A 69 1.30 -1.23 -31.44
CA LEU A 69 2.15 -1.86 -30.41
C LEU A 69 3.63 -1.81 -30.83
N LYS A 70 3.96 -2.25 -32.05
CA LYS A 70 5.32 -2.21 -32.58
C LYS A 70 5.90 -0.78 -32.64
N SER A 71 5.07 0.22 -32.96
CA SER A 71 5.51 1.62 -32.94
C SER A 71 5.83 2.11 -31.52
N GLY A 72 5.01 1.73 -30.53
CA GLY A 72 5.24 2.06 -29.13
C GLY A 72 6.44 1.33 -28.51
N GLU A 73 6.70 0.08 -28.94
CA GLU A 73 7.91 -0.67 -28.58
C GLU A 73 9.17 0.04 -29.08
N LEU A 74 9.20 0.47 -30.35
CA LEU A 74 10.33 1.23 -30.91
C LEU A 74 10.57 2.56 -30.18
N GLU A 75 9.51 3.29 -29.83
CA GLU A 75 9.61 4.52 -29.04
C GLU A 75 10.15 4.25 -27.63
N ALA A 76 9.66 3.21 -26.96
CA ALA A 76 10.13 2.78 -25.65
C ALA A 76 11.61 2.35 -25.67
N ASP A 77 12.04 1.61 -26.69
CA ASP A 77 13.44 1.20 -26.88
C ASP A 77 14.38 2.39 -27.06
N HIS A 78 13.94 3.43 -27.80
CA HIS A 78 14.68 4.69 -27.93
C HIS A 78 14.85 5.37 -26.57
N ILE A 79 13.79 5.47 -25.77
CA ILE A 79 13.84 6.03 -24.41
C ILE A 79 14.77 5.20 -23.50
N LEU A 80 14.69 3.87 -23.56
CA LEU A 80 15.54 2.97 -22.79
C LEU A 80 17.02 3.09 -23.16
N LYS A 81 17.34 3.25 -24.45
CA LYS A 81 18.70 3.49 -24.96
C LYS A 81 19.28 4.79 -24.39
N ASP A 82 18.50 5.87 -24.44
CA ASP A 82 18.88 7.18 -23.90
C ASP A 82 19.08 7.17 -22.38
N LEU A 83 18.19 6.52 -21.64
CA LEU A 83 18.30 6.34 -20.20
C LEU A 83 19.48 5.44 -19.83
N GLY A 84 19.78 4.43 -20.66
CA GLY A 84 20.94 3.55 -20.51
C GLY A 84 22.26 4.31 -20.61
N GLN A 85 22.41 5.17 -21.62
CA GLN A 85 23.60 6.03 -21.79
C GLN A 85 23.79 7.03 -20.63
N LYS A 86 22.68 7.53 -20.05
CA LYS A 86 22.70 8.50 -18.94
C LYS A 86 22.92 7.84 -17.57
N ARG A 87 22.90 6.49 -17.47
CA ARG A 87 23.05 5.74 -16.21
C ARG A 87 24.47 5.89 -15.65
N ARG A 88 24.59 6.31 -14.38
CA ARG A 88 25.88 6.51 -13.70
C ARG A 88 26.02 5.56 -12.51
N PHE A 89 27.06 4.73 -12.55
CA PHE A 89 27.43 3.80 -11.46
C PHE A 89 28.51 4.35 -10.52
N SER A 90 29.03 5.55 -10.76
CA SER A 90 30.10 6.18 -9.96
C SER A 90 29.64 6.77 -8.63
N ARG A 91 28.42 6.45 -8.16
CA ARG A 91 27.83 6.95 -6.92
C ARG A 91 27.40 5.77 -6.07
N ILE A 92 27.87 5.74 -4.83
CA ILE A 92 27.29 4.88 -3.79
C ILE A 92 26.10 5.65 -3.21
N ILE A 93 24.92 5.05 -3.26
CA ILE A 93 23.69 5.61 -2.68
C ILE A 93 23.32 4.72 -1.50
N VAL A 94 23.31 5.29 -0.30
CA VAL A 94 22.88 4.62 0.93
C VAL A 94 21.50 5.14 1.30
N HIS A 95 20.56 4.23 1.50
CA HIS A 95 19.25 4.52 2.08
C HIS A 95 19.20 3.89 3.47
N VAL A 96 18.84 4.69 4.47
CA VAL A 96 18.65 4.25 5.86
C VAL A 96 17.18 4.45 6.20
N ASP A 97 16.48 3.36 6.51
CA ASP A 97 15.13 3.37 7.07
C ASP A 97 15.21 2.94 8.54
N MET A 98 14.34 3.49 9.39
CA MET A 98 14.36 3.26 10.84
C MET A 98 13.20 2.35 11.24
N ASP A 99 13.54 1.17 11.77
CA ASP A 99 12.59 0.12 12.15
C ASP A 99 11.50 0.63 13.10
N ALA A 100 10.30 0.79 12.56
CA ALA A 100 9.11 1.28 13.25
C ALA A 100 9.30 2.60 14.03
N PHE A 101 10.20 3.47 13.57
CA PHE A 101 10.73 4.68 14.24
C PHE A 101 9.95 5.21 15.47
N TYR A 102 8.75 5.78 15.29
CA TYR A 102 8.00 6.36 16.41
C TYR A 102 7.66 5.35 17.52
N ALA A 103 7.24 4.12 17.17
CA ALA A 103 7.00 3.07 18.15
C ALA A 103 8.32 2.61 18.82
N ALA A 104 9.44 2.67 18.13
CA ALA A 104 10.75 2.37 18.72
C ALA A 104 11.24 3.47 19.69
N VAL A 105 10.84 4.73 19.48
CA VAL A 105 11.06 5.84 20.44
C VAL A 105 10.22 5.62 21.69
N GLU A 106 8.91 5.36 21.57
CA GLU A 106 8.06 5.08 22.74
C GLU A 106 8.56 3.86 23.54
N ILE A 107 8.99 2.78 22.87
CA ILE A 107 9.56 1.58 23.54
C ILE A 107 10.94 1.85 24.17
N ARG A 108 11.69 2.85 23.70
CA ARG A 108 12.94 3.29 24.33
C ARG A 108 12.66 4.04 25.63
N ASP A 109 11.65 4.91 25.60
CA ASP A 109 11.33 5.83 26.70
C ASP A 109 10.42 5.19 27.76
N GLN A 110 9.62 4.18 27.38
CA GLN A 110 8.80 3.30 28.22
C GLN A 110 9.15 1.82 27.93
N PRO A 111 10.24 1.27 28.53
CA PRO A 111 10.75 -0.06 28.21
C PRO A 111 9.76 -1.22 28.44
N GLU A 112 8.78 -1.06 29.32
CA GLU A 112 7.67 -1.98 29.56
C GLU A 112 6.87 -2.27 28.29
N LEU A 113 6.76 -1.29 27.38
CA LEU A 113 6.06 -1.43 26.10
C LEU A 113 6.75 -2.43 25.15
N ARG A 114 7.99 -2.85 25.42
CA ARG A 114 8.74 -3.81 24.57
C ARG A 114 8.02 -5.14 24.36
N HIS A 115 7.20 -5.57 25.32
CA HIS A 115 6.47 -6.84 25.28
C HIS A 115 5.01 -6.68 24.82
N HIS A 116 4.69 -5.52 24.24
CA HIS A 116 3.39 -5.16 23.70
C HIS A 116 3.56 -4.56 22.28
N PRO A 117 2.61 -4.78 21.34
CA PRO A 117 2.50 -3.98 20.14
C PRO A 117 2.05 -2.58 20.51
N VAL A 118 2.88 -1.64 20.14
CA VAL A 118 2.62 -0.21 20.26
C VAL A 118 2.14 0.28 18.89
N ALA A 119 1.05 1.05 18.88
CA ALA A 119 0.78 2.00 17.82
C ALA A 119 0.88 3.43 18.35
N VAL A 120 1.43 4.32 17.53
CA VAL A 120 1.60 5.74 17.86
C VAL A 120 0.66 6.58 17.01
N GLY A 121 -0.01 7.53 17.65
CA GLY A 121 -1.16 8.27 17.11
C GLY A 121 -2.42 7.92 17.89
N SER A 122 -3.56 8.48 17.47
CA SER A 122 -4.80 8.47 18.27
C SER A 122 -5.86 7.52 17.71
N ASN A 123 -6.98 7.37 18.43
CA ASN A 123 -8.19 6.68 17.97
C ASN A 123 -8.73 7.17 16.61
N SER A 124 -8.32 8.35 16.14
CA SER A 124 -8.71 8.87 14.82
C SER A 124 -7.79 8.40 13.68
N MET A 125 -6.49 8.21 13.96
CA MET A 125 -5.47 7.91 12.95
C MET A 125 -4.17 7.44 13.61
N LEU A 126 -3.60 6.35 13.09
CA LEU A 126 -2.31 5.80 13.53
C LEU A 126 -1.20 6.13 12.53
N VAL A 127 -0.01 6.49 13.03
CA VAL A 127 1.15 6.88 12.23
C VAL A 127 2.09 5.69 11.98
N ARG A 128 2.34 4.87 13.01
CA ARG A 128 3.13 3.64 12.91
C ARG A 128 2.68 2.64 13.97
N PHE A 129 2.93 1.36 13.72
CA PHE A 129 2.73 0.27 14.67
C PHE A 129 3.89 -0.73 14.65
N ARG A 130 4.11 -1.40 15.79
CA ARG A 130 4.87 -2.63 15.99
C ARG A 130 3.89 -3.75 16.40
N LYS A 131 4.26 -5.02 16.27
CA LYS A 131 3.29 -6.12 16.06
C LYS A 131 3.21 -7.21 17.14
N ASP A 132 3.99 -7.09 18.21
CA ASP A 132 4.33 -8.21 19.08
C ASP A 132 3.35 -8.34 20.29
N TYR A 133 2.09 -8.79 20.04
CA TYR A 133 0.97 -9.18 20.98
C TYR A 133 -0.30 -8.29 21.18
N LEU A 134 -0.55 -7.61 22.31
CA LEU A 134 -1.81 -6.86 22.61
C LEU A 134 -1.71 -5.30 22.59
N LEU A 135 -2.49 -4.61 21.74
CA LEU A 135 -2.31 -3.19 21.32
C LEU A 135 -2.37 -2.12 22.44
N TYR A 136 -1.32 -1.31 22.55
CA TYR A 136 -1.32 -0.01 23.25
C TYR A 136 -1.29 1.15 22.25
N ILE A 137 -2.11 2.16 22.50
CA ILE A 137 -2.15 3.43 21.76
C ILE A 137 -1.45 4.48 22.62
N VAL A 138 -0.37 5.08 22.12
CA VAL A 138 0.35 6.16 22.80
C VAL A 138 0.08 7.48 22.07
N TRP A 139 -0.65 8.36 22.76
CA TRP A 139 -1.18 9.68 22.35
C TRP A 139 -2.32 9.70 21.30
#